data_AF-A0A952SPU8-F1
#
_entry.id   AF-A0A952SPU8-F1
#
_cell.length_a   1.000
_cell.length_b   1.000
_cell.length_c   1.000
_cell.angle_alpha   90.00
_cell.angle_beta   90.00
_cell.angle_gamma   90.00
#
_symmetry.space_group_name_H-M   'P 1'
#
loop_
_entity.id
_entity.type
_entity.pdbx_description
1 polymer ?
#
loop_
_entity_poly.entity_id
_entity_poly.type
_entity_poly.pdbx_seq_one_letter_code
_entity_poly.pdbx_strand_id
1 'polypeptide(L)'
;MLSCQRTRNGAGRRYLFTACLIAGLATPALSQTLQTREQPLDRYPEGVPIPRSLTPEEAEILKRDPLVAGNLRVAPPGLVRTPAEYDPCEAIMIAWEGTSTWLDILANMAREITTLGDARVIVWVDTASEQTTAATSIANAGANMAKVEFRVRTTDTIWIRDYGPRYIMMGTQPDGSGGVRAIVDHTYNRPRLNDNAIPAYWANLRNQPVFLLPLIHGGGNYHLESGNPEGVGHATNLIVNENPLLDASQIIDYWRDYLNLETTLYTPYPTAVDSTQHIDMWMILLDDNKVMISQWVNEPAASWAITSDNAAAAFAARGFTVYRVPAVRFGGTHYTFTNAVICNDLVLIPSYTNGTASPHNATALAVWQSAYPDKTIRQINSQAIVTSAGVLHCIIMHIPAAAGGTSPTAYITTLNDGTALDPGTQQEIRWLTDDDVGATTADLLLSTDGGQTFPTVIAANVSAPGGLYNWTVPDVATTQAVVRIVVRDADNNSGFDDTDMLFAINGSPPCAGDFNGDGEVDFFDVAAFLDAFSNELPEADLNGDGEHDFFDVSLFLAAFSEGCP
;
A
#
# COMPACT_ATOMS: atom_id res chain seq x y z
N MET A 1 -15.69 1.04 21.27
CA MET A 1 -14.60 1.92 21.76
C MET A 1 -13.52 1.05 22.36
N LEU A 2 -12.54 0.67 21.55
CA LEU A 2 -11.24 0.15 21.96
C LEU A 2 -10.30 0.78 20.92
N SER A 3 -9.73 1.94 21.22
CA SER A 3 -8.71 2.56 20.37
C SER A 3 -7.38 1.90 20.69
N CYS A 4 -6.71 1.35 19.68
CA CYS A 4 -5.34 0.90 19.81
C CYS A 4 -4.46 2.15 19.87
N GLN A 5 -4.17 2.67 21.08
CA GLN A 5 -3.30 3.83 21.22
C GLN A 5 -1.84 3.39 21.13
N ARG A 6 -1.16 3.76 20.04
CA ARG A 6 0.30 3.82 19.99
C ARG A 6 0.74 5.05 20.79
N THR A 7 1.19 4.89 22.03
CA THR A 7 1.70 6.00 22.84
C THR A 7 3.22 6.16 22.69
N ARG A 8 3.64 7.42 22.52
CA ARG A 8 5.05 7.82 22.40
C ARG A 8 5.61 8.04 23.81
N ASN A 9 6.64 7.31 24.22
CA ASN A 9 7.49 7.72 25.34
C ASN A 9 8.73 8.45 24.79
N GLY A 10 8.93 9.68 25.25
CA GLY A 10 10.00 10.57 24.82
C GLY A 10 11.37 10.15 25.36
N ALA A 11 11.95 9.11 24.77
CA ALA A 11 13.38 8.84 24.72
C ALA A 11 13.55 7.64 23.77
N GLY A 12 14.47 7.71 22.81
CA GLY A 12 14.60 6.74 21.72
C GLY A 12 14.62 5.26 22.16
N ARG A 13 14.04 4.43 21.29
CA ARG A 13 13.95 2.94 21.28
C ARG A 13 12.98 2.29 22.27
N ARG A 14 11.81 1.89 21.74
CA ARG A 14 11.21 0.53 21.68
C ARG A 14 9.69 0.67 21.49
N TYR A 15 9.16 0.15 20.39
CA TYR A 15 7.71 0.00 20.19
C TYR A 15 7.24 -1.14 21.10
N LEU A 16 6.53 -0.84 22.19
CA LEU A 16 5.77 -1.85 22.93
C LEU A 16 4.41 -1.99 22.24
N PHE A 17 4.23 -3.10 21.51
CA PHE A 17 2.90 -3.52 21.07
C PHE A 17 2.13 -4.01 22.31
N THR A 18 1.11 -3.27 22.73
CA THR A 18 0.21 -3.77 23.78
C THR A 18 -0.73 -4.77 23.13
N ALA A 19 -0.59 -6.04 23.51
CA ALA A 19 -1.42 -7.14 23.01
C ALA A 19 -2.90 -6.87 23.28
N CYS A 20 -3.70 -6.80 22.21
CA CYS A 20 -5.13 -6.98 22.29
C CYS A 20 -5.41 -8.44 21.98
N LEU A 21 -6.03 -9.17 22.91
CA LEU A 21 -6.53 -10.53 22.69
C LEU A 21 -7.41 -10.55 21.42
N ILE A 22 -6.88 -11.06 20.31
CA ILE A 22 -7.69 -11.40 19.14
C ILE A 22 -8.30 -12.77 19.45
N ALA A 23 -9.44 -12.75 20.14
CA ALA A 23 -10.27 -13.93 20.23
C ALA A 23 -10.68 -14.32 18.80
N GLY A 24 -10.28 -15.54 18.41
CA GLY A 24 -10.54 -16.12 17.10
C GLY A 24 -11.97 -15.92 16.65
N LEU A 25 -12.13 -15.03 15.67
CA LEU A 25 -13.25 -15.04 14.75
C LEU A 25 -12.62 -14.98 13.36
N ALA A 26 -12.49 -16.18 12.78
CA ALA A 26 -12.41 -16.35 11.35
C ALA A 26 -13.45 -15.45 10.69
N THR A 27 -13.00 -14.44 9.96
CA THR A 27 -13.81 -13.96 8.85
C THR A 27 -13.30 -14.73 7.63
N PRO A 28 -14.13 -15.62 7.03
CA PRO A 28 -13.91 -15.94 5.64
C PRO A 28 -13.92 -14.61 4.89
N ALA A 29 -13.13 -14.49 3.82
CA ALA A 29 -13.17 -13.37 2.90
C ALA A 29 -14.63 -12.91 2.78
N LEU A 30 -14.95 -11.81 3.45
CA LEU A 30 -16.28 -11.24 3.42
C LEU A 30 -16.33 -10.59 2.05
N SER A 31 -16.69 -11.40 1.05
CA SER A 31 -17.59 -10.98 0.01
C SER A 31 -18.85 -10.48 0.71
N GLN A 32 -18.76 -9.31 1.33
CA GLN A 32 -19.93 -8.47 1.49
C GLN A 32 -20.40 -8.28 0.08
N THR A 33 -21.55 -8.87 -0.22
CA THR A 33 -22.45 -8.40 -1.24
C THR A 33 -22.54 -6.89 -1.04
N LEU A 34 -21.69 -6.15 -1.75
CA LEU A 34 -21.99 -4.79 -2.17
C LEU A 34 -23.42 -4.89 -2.63
N GLN A 35 -24.34 -4.23 -1.91
CA GLN A 35 -25.72 -4.18 -2.34
C GLN A 35 -25.67 -3.70 -3.78
N THR A 36 -25.94 -4.63 -4.70
CA THR A 36 -26.24 -4.35 -6.09
C THR A 36 -27.55 -3.58 -6.03
N ARG A 37 -27.45 -2.27 -5.79
CA ARG A 37 -28.49 -1.32 -6.14
C ARG A 37 -28.42 -1.22 -7.67
N GLU A 38 -28.82 -2.31 -8.31
CA GLU A 38 -29.08 -2.44 -9.74
C GLU A 38 -30.26 -1.53 -10.06
N GLN A 39 -29.97 -0.26 -10.22
CA GLN A 39 -30.59 0.55 -11.26
C GLN A 39 -29.42 1.33 -11.86
N PRO A 40 -28.99 1.03 -13.10
CA PRO A 40 -28.11 1.94 -13.80
C PRO A 40 -28.93 3.20 -13.95
N LEU A 41 -28.65 4.21 -13.14
CA LEU A 41 -29.05 5.53 -13.55
C LEU A 41 -28.17 5.80 -14.78
N ASP A 42 -28.77 6.15 -15.92
CA ASP A 42 -28.11 6.81 -17.06
C ASP A 42 -27.54 8.20 -16.63
N ARG A 43 -26.93 8.27 -15.46
CA ARG A 43 -26.58 9.49 -14.72
C ARG A 43 -25.26 10.07 -15.16
N TYR A 44 -24.37 9.21 -15.65
CA TYR A 44 -23.07 9.58 -16.16
C TYR A 44 -22.96 9.03 -17.59
N PRO A 45 -23.56 9.70 -18.58
CA PRO A 45 -23.47 9.26 -19.96
C PRO A 45 -22.05 9.42 -20.50
N GLU A 46 -21.66 8.49 -21.36
CA GLU A 46 -20.38 8.52 -22.07
C GLU A 46 -20.12 9.88 -22.75
N GLY A 47 -18.89 10.37 -22.68
CA GLY A 47 -18.47 11.61 -23.33
C GLY A 47 -18.89 12.90 -22.61
N VAL A 48 -19.56 12.84 -21.46
CA VAL A 48 -20.00 14.03 -20.72
C VAL A 48 -18.88 14.55 -19.81
N PRO A 49 -18.55 15.86 -19.85
CA PRO A 49 -17.54 16.45 -18.97
C PRO A 49 -18.08 16.66 -17.54
N ILE A 50 -18.21 15.58 -16.78
CA ILE A 50 -18.64 15.66 -15.38
C ILE A 50 -17.52 16.35 -14.56
N PRO A 51 -17.80 17.49 -13.91
CA PRO A 51 -16.77 18.21 -13.17
C PRO A 51 -16.32 17.43 -11.94
N ARG A 52 -15.16 17.80 -11.42
CA ARG A 52 -14.65 17.24 -10.16
C ARG A 52 -15.62 17.59 -9.02
N SER A 53 -16.00 18.86 -8.89
CA SER A 53 -16.95 19.31 -7.87
C SER A 53 -18.30 18.59 -7.99
N LEU A 54 -19.08 18.55 -6.91
CA LEU A 54 -20.45 18.04 -6.96
C LEU A 54 -21.26 18.79 -8.02
N THR A 55 -21.96 18.04 -8.88
CA THR A 55 -23.03 18.61 -9.69
C THR A 55 -24.22 19.00 -8.80
N PRO A 56 -25.11 19.91 -9.23
CA PRO A 56 -26.31 20.24 -8.47
C PRO A 56 -27.17 18.99 -8.15
N GLU A 57 -27.26 18.04 -9.08
CA GLU A 57 -27.98 16.79 -8.88
C GLU A 57 -27.30 15.89 -7.85
N GLU A 58 -25.97 15.77 -7.89
CA GLU A 58 -25.21 15.04 -6.87
C GLU A 58 -25.41 15.64 -5.47
N ALA A 59 -25.42 16.97 -5.36
CA ALA A 59 -25.68 17.65 -4.10
C ALA A 59 -27.08 17.34 -3.54
N GLU A 60 -28.12 17.31 -4.37
CA GLU A 60 -29.47 16.93 -3.93
C GLU A 60 -29.55 15.46 -3.51
N ILE A 61 -28.81 14.58 -4.18
CA ILE A 61 -28.73 13.17 -3.81
C ILE A 61 -28.09 13.00 -2.45
N LEU A 62 -26.99 13.71 -2.16
CA LEU A 62 -26.32 13.64 -0.85
C LEU A 62 -27.16 14.24 0.29
N LYS A 63 -28.04 15.21 0.01
CA LYS A 63 -29.00 15.70 1.01
C LYS A 63 -30.02 14.62 1.41
N ARG A 64 -30.40 13.76 0.47
CA ARG A 64 -31.37 12.69 0.68
C ARG A 64 -30.72 11.41 1.22
N ASP A 65 -29.55 11.06 0.71
CA ASP A 65 -28.81 9.82 0.97
C ASP A 65 -27.35 10.18 1.26
N PRO A 66 -27.03 10.66 2.49
CA PRO A 66 -25.67 11.03 2.85
C PRO A 66 -24.72 9.83 2.78
N LEU A 67 -23.48 10.08 2.35
CA LEU A 67 -22.43 9.06 2.35
C LEU A 67 -22.16 8.59 3.78
N VAL A 68 -21.82 7.31 3.90
CA VAL A 68 -21.43 6.69 5.16
C VAL A 68 -20.07 6.04 4.97
N ALA A 69 -19.11 6.41 5.79
CA ALA A 69 -17.79 5.79 5.79
C ALA A 69 -17.88 4.28 6.07
N GLY A 70 -16.95 3.50 5.52
CA GLY A 70 -16.82 2.08 5.82
C GLY A 70 -16.71 1.80 7.33
N ASN A 71 -17.43 0.79 7.82
CA ASN A 71 -17.50 0.47 9.26
C ASN A 71 -16.45 -0.54 9.74
N LEU A 72 -15.62 -1.09 8.85
CA LEU A 72 -14.58 -2.06 9.18
C LEU A 72 -13.34 -1.32 9.68
N ARG A 73 -13.05 -1.45 10.98
CA ARG A 73 -11.93 -0.78 11.65
C ARG A 73 -10.75 -1.73 11.92
N VAL A 74 -10.42 -2.56 10.94
CA VAL A 74 -9.24 -3.43 11.04
C VAL A 74 -8.15 -2.75 10.22
N ALA A 75 -7.28 -2.03 10.91
CA ALA A 75 -6.07 -1.49 10.31
C ALA A 75 -5.14 -2.64 9.87
N PRO A 76 -4.26 -2.40 8.89
CA PRO A 76 -3.28 -3.40 8.50
C PRO A 76 -2.43 -3.88 9.69
N PRO A 77 -2.27 -5.19 9.91
CA PRO A 77 -1.42 -5.69 10.97
C PRO A 77 0.07 -5.48 10.66
N GLY A 78 0.87 -5.30 11.70
CA GLY A 78 2.32 -5.16 11.59
C GLY A 78 2.77 -3.77 11.16
N LEU A 79 3.91 -3.73 10.49
CA LEU A 79 4.53 -2.50 10.03
C LEU A 79 4.06 -2.16 8.62
N VAL A 80 3.85 -0.86 8.39
CA VAL A 80 3.29 -0.30 7.16
C VAL A 80 4.18 0.85 6.71
N ARG A 81 4.50 0.90 5.41
CA ARG A 81 5.01 2.10 4.74
C ARG A 81 4.00 2.53 3.67
N THR A 82 3.66 3.81 3.63
CA THR A 82 2.93 4.36 2.48
C THR A 82 3.93 4.84 1.42
N PRO A 83 3.89 4.32 0.18
CA PRO A 83 4.74 4.78 -0.89
C PRO A 83 4.38 6.21 -1.29
N ALA A 84 5.40 7.04 -1.49
CA ALA A 84 5.24 8.40 -1.99
C ALA A 84 5.13 8.42 -3.53
N GLU A 85 4.67 9.52 -4.12
CA GLU A 85 4.52 9.60 -5.58
C GLU A 85 5.85 9.72 -6.33
N TYR A 86 6.93 10.04 -5.62
CA TYR A 86 8.30 10.01 -6.14
C TYR A 86 8.99 8.65 -5.95
N ASP A 87 8.33 7.68 -5.32
CA ASP A 87 8.81 6.30 -5.29
C ASP A 87 8.70 5.66 -6.70
N PRO A 88 9.48 4.59 -6.98
CA PRO A 88 9.39 3.88 -8.26
C PRO A 88 7.96 3.46 -8.60
N CYS A 89 7.55 3.73 -9.83
CA CYS A 89 6.20 3.55 -10.32
C CYS A 89 6.15 2.45 -11.39
N GLU A 90 5.33 1.41 -11.15
CA GLU A 90 5.11 0.31 -12.10
C GLU A 90 4.07 0.66 -13.15
N ALA A 91 3.02 1.38 -12.77
CA ALA A 91 1.97 1.77 -13.68
C ALA A 91 1.22 3.03 -13.23
N ILE A 92 0.59 3.68 -14.19
CA ILE A 92 -0.38 4.75 -13.97
C ILE A 92 -1.76 4.27 -14.42
N MET A 93 -2.77 4.40 -13.56
CA MET A 93 -4.16 4.17 -13.94
C MET A 93 -4.82 5.45 -14.46
N ILE A 94 -5.66 5.31 -15.48
CA ILE A 94 -6.55 6.34 -16.00
C ILE A 94 -7.96 5.77 -16.22
N ALA A 95 -8.98 6.61 -16.05
CA ALA A 95 -10.35 6.32 -16.49
C ALA A 95 -10.60 7.05 -17.80
N TRP A 96 -11.01 6.32 -18.83
CA TRP A 96 -11.17 6.84 -20.18
C TRP A 96 -12.51 7.55 -20.35
N GLU A 97 -12.61 8.74 -19.74
CA GLU A 97 -13.90 9.41 -19.54
C GLU A 97 -13.89 10.85 -20.04
N GLY A 98 -15.06 11.32 -20.48
CA GLY A 98 -15.32 12.71 -20.81
C GLY A 98 -15.09 13.09 -22.28
N THR A 99 -14.97 14.39 -22.54
CA THR A 99 -14.99 14.90 -23.93
C THR A 99 -13.79 14.45 -24.75
N SER A 100 -13.89 14.47 -26.08
CA SER A 100 -12.75 14.16 -26.97
C SER A 100 -11.47 14.93 -26.63
N THR A 101 -11.58 16.20 -26.23
CA THR A 101 -10.42 17.00 -25.80
C THR A 101 -9.80 16.58 -24.47
N TRP A 102 -10.55 15.91 -23.60
CA TRP A 102 -10.01 15.29 -22.37
C TRP A 102 -9.35 13.96 -22.69
N LEU A 103 -9.97 13.17 -23.58
CA LEU A 103 -9.39 11.92 -24.07
C LEU A 103 -8.06 12.17 -24.80
N ASP A 104 -7.91 13.29 -25.52
CA ASP A 104 -6.64 13.71 -26.11
C ASP A 104 -5.56 13.98 -25.03
N ILE A 105 -5.93 14.54 -23.87
CA ILE A 105 -5.02 14.72 -22.75
C ILE A 105 -4.56 13.34 -22.24
N LEU A 106 -5.50 12.43 -21.99
CA LEU A 106 -5.20 11.07 -21.54
C LEU A 106 -4.29 10.32 -22.53
N ALA A 107 -4.56 10.41 -23.84
CA ALA A 107 -3.73 9.78 -24.86
C ALA A 107 -2.29 10.33 -24.89
N ASN A 108 -2.15 11.66 -24.76
CA ASN A 108 -0.82 12.28 -24.68
C ASN A 108 -0.08 11.91 -23.39
N MET A 109 -0.77 11.83 -22.26
CA MET A 109 -0.16 11.33 -21.01
C MET A 109 0.29 9.88 -21.17
N ALA A 110 -0.57 9.02 -21.73
CA ALA A 110 -0.25 7.62 -21.97
C ALA A 110 0.97 7.46 -22.89
N ARG A 111 1.12 8.31 -23.91
CA ARG A 111 2.34 8.37 -24.72
C ARG A 111 3.57 8.62 -23.85
N GLU A 112 3.60 9.73 -23.12
CA GLU A 112 4.80 10.11 -22.37
C GLU A 112 5.12 9.05 -21.30
N ILE A 113 4.11 8.55 -20.57
CA ILE A 113 4.28 7.54 -19.51
C ILE A 113 4.88 6.25 -20.07
N THR A 114 4.34 5.72 -21.16
CA THR A 114 4.78 4.43 -21.73
C THR A 114 6.12 4.50 -22.48
N THR A 115 6.57 5.70 -22.87
CA THR A 115 7.79 5.88 -23.68
C THR A 115 8.95 6.50 -22.91
N LEU A 116 8.69 7.46 -22.03
CA LEU A 116 9.71 8.17 -21.26
C LEU A 116 9.63 7.87 -19.76
N GLY A 117 8.42 7.65 -19.22
CA GLY A 117 8.22 7.29 -17.81
C GLY A 117 8.52 5.83 -17.50
N ASP A 118 8.77 5.00 -18.53
CA ASP A 118 9.03 3.56 -18.44
C ASP A 118 7.95 2.73 -17.71
N ALA A 119 6.79 3.30 -17.40
CA ALA A 119 5.71 2.62 -16.67
C ALA A 119 4.61 2.10 -17.61
N ARG A 120 3.80 1.17 -17.11
CA ARG A 120 2.56 0.77 -17.79
C ARG A 120 1.47 1.81 -17.62
N VAL A 121 0.47 1.76 -18.49
CA VAL A 121 -0.77 2.53 -18.35
C VAL A 121 -1.94 1.57 -18.29
N ILE A 122 -2.69 1.60 -17.19
CA ILE A 122 -3.91 0.83 -17.01
C ILE A 122 -5.08 1.73 -17.37
N VAL A 123 -5.87 1.36 -18.37
CA VAL A 123 -6.96 2.17 -18.92
C VAL A 123 -8.29 1.49 -18.59
N TRP A 124 -9.07 2.12 -17.72
CA TRP A 124 -10.46 1.73 -17.46
C TRP A 124 -11.35 2.27 -18.56
N VAL A 125 -12.17 1.40 -19.14
CA VAL A 125 -13.12 1.69 -20.22
C VAL A 125 -14.43 0.99 -19.92
N ASP A 126 -15.54 1.59 -20.27
CA ASP A 126 -16.88 1.09 -19.96
C ASP A 126 -17.24 -0.16 -20.75
N THR A 127 -16.78 -0.23 -22.00
CA THR A 127 -17.16 -1.29 -22.94
C THR A 127 -16.01 -1.74 -23.83
N ALA A 128 -16.12 -2.94 -24.41
CA ALA A 128 -15.17 -3.42 -25.43
C ALA A 128 -15.15 -2.55 -26.70
N SER A 129 -16.27 -1.87 -27.01
CA SER A 129 -16.32 -0.92 -28.13
C SER A 129 -15.47 0.31 -27.83
N GLU A 130 -15.60 0.85 -26.62
CA GLU A 130 -14.77 1.96 -26.17
C GLU A 130 -13.29 1.57 -26.07
N GLN A 131 -12.98 0.35 -25.60
CA GLN A 131 -11.62 -0.16 -25.62
C GLN A 131 -10.98 -0.02 -27.02
N THR A 132 -11.74 -0.31 -28.06
CA THR A 132 -11.25 -0.24 -29.45
C THR A 132 -10.96 1.20 -29.87
N THR A 133 -11.83 2.15 -29.51
CA THR A 133 -11.63 3.57 -29.83
C THR A 133 -10.51 4.17 -29.00
N ALA A 134 -10.43 3.87 -27.70
CA ALA A 134 -9.36 4.28 -26.81
C ALA A 134 -7.99 3.76 -27.28
N ALA A 135 -7.89 2.47 -27.61
CA ALA A 135 -6.67 1.88 -28.16
C ALA A 135 -6.20 2.58 -29.45
N THR A 136 -7.14 2.94 -30.32
CA THR A 136 -6.84 3.69 -31.55
C THR A 136 -6.29 5.08 -31.23
N SER A 137 -6.94 5.83 -30.32
CA SER A 137 -6.51 7.16 -29.91
C SER A 137 -5.13 7.16 -29.23
N ILE A 138 -4.89 6.22 -28.31
CA ILE A 138 -3.62 6.07 -27.60
C ILE A 138 -2.49 5.67 -28.56
N ALA A 139 -2.75 4.74 -29.49
CA ALA A 139 -1.78 4.36 -30.51
C ALA A 139 -1.46 5.52 -31.46
N ASN A 140 -2.47 6.29 -31.89
CA ASN A 140 -2.28 7.45 -32.76
C ASN A 140 -1.52 8.59 -32.07
N ALA A 141 -1.65 8.73 -30.74
CA ALA A 141 -0.83 9.66 -29.98
C ALA A 141 0.65 9.25 -29.98
N GLY A 142 0.96 7.96 -30.21
CA GLY A 142 2.32 7.42 -30.29
C GLY A 142 2.77 6.67 -29.03
N ALA A 143 1.84 6.19 -28.21
CA ALA A 143 2.16 5.40 -27.04
C ALA A 143 2.74 4.02 -27.39
N ASN A 144 3.54 3.47 -26.48
CA ASN A 144 3.99 2.09 -26.58
C ASN A 144 2.87 1.14 -26.11
N MET A 145 2.11 0.60 -27.07
CA MET A 145 0.97 -0.27 -26.80
C MET A 145 1.32 -1.57 -26.06
N ALA A 146 2.59 -2.02 -26.06
CA ALA A 146 3.00 -3.17 -25.25
C ALA A 146 2.94 -2.89 -23.74
N LYS A 147 2.87 -1.62 -23.35
CA LYS A 147 2.74 -1.15 -21.97
C LYS A 147 1.35 -0.59 -21.65
N VAL A 148 0.39 -0.75 -22.56
CA VAL A 148 -1.00 -0.32 -22.35
C VAL A 148 -1.86 -1.53 -22.04
N GLU A 149 -2.52 -1.51 -20.89
CA GLU A 149 -3.41 -2.57 -20.42
C GLU A 149 -4.82 -2.00 -20.27
N PHE A 150 -5.82 -2.67 -20.85
CA PHE A 150 -7.21 -2.25 -20.75
C PHE A 150 -7.99 -3.07 -19.74
N ARG A 151 -8.91 -2.41 -19.03
CA ARG A 151 -9.87 -3.02 -18.11
C ARG A 151 -11.27 -2.57 -18.47
N VAL A 152 -12.10 -3.51 -18.94
CA VAL A 152 -13.49 -3.24 -19.29
C VAL A 152 -14.36 -3.29 -18.04
N ARG A 153 -14.69 -2.11 -17.54
CA ARG A 153 -15.54 -1.88 -16.37
C ARG A 153 -15.97 -0.42 -16.34
N THR A 154 -17.26 -0.21 -16.13
CA THR A 154 -17.86 1.12 -16.01
C THR A 154 -17.18 1.97 -14.95
N THR A 155 -16.80 3.19 -15.32
CA THR A 155 -16.49 4.30 -14.40
C THR A 155 -17.61 5.34 -14.46
N ASP A 156 -17.70 6.22 -13.46
CA ASP A 156 -18.64 7.35 -13.52
C ASP A 156 -17.92 8.62 -14.03
N THR A 157 -16.62 8.77 -13.69
CA THR A 157 -15.86 9.98 -14.04
C THR A 157 -14.36 9.76 -14.23
N ILE A 158 -13.72 10.71 -14.92
CA ILE A 158 -12.26 10.76 -15.18
C ILE A 158 -11.38 10.91 -13.92
N TRP A 159 -11.95 11.28 -12.77
CA TRP A 159 -11.21 11.78 -11.59
C TRP A 159 -10.60 10.66 -10.72
N ILE A 160 -9.92 9.69 -11.35
CA ILE A 160 -9.42 8.45 -10.71
C ILE A 160 -8.42 8.69 -9.58
N ARG A 161 -7.79 9.86 -9.49
CA ARG A 161 -7.03 10.26 -8.30
C ARG A 161 -7.86 10.20 -7.03
N ASP A 162 -9.13 10.55 -7.14
CA ASP A 162 -9.97 10.75 -5.96
C ASP A 162 -10.51 9.44 -5.38
N TYR A 163 -10.64 8.41 -6.22
CA TYR A 163 -11.29 7.14 -5.88
C TYR A 163 -10.42 5.91 -6.18
N GLY A 164 -9.27 6.07 -6.83
CA GLY A 164 -8.39 4.96 -7.21
C GLY A 164 -7.69 4.33 -6.00
N PRO A 165 -7.15 3.11 -6.17
CA PRO A 165 -6.59 2.33 -5.07
C PRO A 165 -5.33 2.97 -4.52
N ARG A 166 -5.31 3.27 -3.21
CA ARG A 166 -4.10 3.73 -2.54
C ARG A 166 -3.32 2.57 -2.00
N TYR A 167 -2.04 2.56 -2.31
CA TYR A 167 -1.17 1.50 -1.88
C TYR A 167 -0.50 1.78 -0.53
N ILE A 168 -0.21 0.70 0.17
CA ILE A 168 0.76 0.61 1.25
C ILE A 168 1.67 -0.61 0.99
N MET A 169 2.84 -0.61 1.59
CA MET A 169 3.74 -1.75 1.69
C MET A 169 3.63 -2.33 3.09
N MET A 170 3.21 -3.58 3.21
CA MET A 170 3.19 -4.34 4.46
C MET A 170 4.43 -5.23 4.53
N GLY A 171 5.09 -5.31 5.66
CA GLY A 171 6.25 -6.17 5.83
C GLY A 171 6.98 -5.91 7.13
N THR A 172 8.23 -6.35 7.19
CA THR A 172 9.03 -6.33 8.42
C THR A 172 10.03 -5.15 8.46
N GLN A 173 10.30 -4.53 7.31
CA GLN A 173 11.27 -3.44 7.18
C GLN A 173 10.62 -2.05 7.19
N PRO A 174 11.09 -1.12 8.04
CA PRO A 174 10.61 0.27 8.12
C PRO A 174 10.51 1.04 6.81
N ASP A 175 11.41 0.76 5.88
CA ASP A 175 11.46 1.40 4.58
C ASP A 175 10.59 0.68 3.53
N GLY A 176 9.80 -0.32 3.93
CA GLY A 176 8.95 -1.11 3.05
C GLY A 176 9.71 -2.06 2.12
N SER A 177 11.03 -2.17 2.24
CA SER A 177 11.82 -3.11 1.44
C SER A 177 11.41 -4.56 1.76
N GLY A 178 11.32 -5.39 0.72
CA GLY A 178 10.83 -6.76 0.85
C GLY A 178 9.35 -6.87 1.24
N GLY A 179 8.62 -5.77 1.35
CA GLY A 179 7.20 -5.77 1.69
C GLY A 179 6.28 -6.12 0.51
N VAL A 180 5.05 -6.47 0.83
CA VAL A 180 3.98 -6.78 -0.10
C VAL A 180 3.03 -5.59 -0.27
N ARG A 181 2.58 -5.32 -1.49
CA ARG A 181 1.57 -4.30 -1.74
C ARG A 181 0.20 -4.72 -1.18
N ALA A 182 -0.41 -3.79 -0.45
CA ALA A 182 -1.80 -3.84 -0.02
C ALA A 182 -2.50 -2.53 -0.38
N ILE A 183 -3.83 -2.54 -0.40
CA ILE A 183 -4.64 -1.37 -0.72
C ILE A 183 -5.33 -0.87 0.54
N VAL A 184 -5.26 0.44 0.77
CA VAL A 184 -6.10 1.16 1.73
C VAL A 184 -7.13 1.95 0.94
N ASP A 185 -8.38 1.53 1.03
CA ASP A 185 -9.50 2.13 0.31
C ASP A 185 -10.33 3.02 1.25
N HIS A 186 -11.03 4.02 0.72
CA HIS A 186 -11.87 4.95 1.47
C HIS A 186 -13.22 5.12 0.78
N THR A 187 -14.21 5.65 1.50
CA THR A 187 -15.47 6.01 0.86
C THR A 187 -15.29 7.29 0.05
N TYR A 188 -15.44 7.21 -1.27
CA TYR A 188 -15.34 8.35 -2.16
C TYR A 188 -16.37 9.42 -1.79
N ASN A 189 -15.91 10.68 -1.65
CA ASN A 189 -16.72 11.84 -1.29
C ASN A 189 -17.71 12.32 -2.37
N ARG A 190 -18.11 11.44 -3.30
CA ARG A 190 -19.13 11.68 -4.33
C ARG A 190 -20.11 10.52 -4.40
N PRO A 191 -21.38 10.75 -4.77
CA PRO A 191 -22.34 9.67 -5.00
C PRO A 191 -22.12 9.03 -6.40
N ARG A 192 -20.89 8.59 -6.65
CA ARG A 192 -20.36 7.96 -7.87
C ARG A 192 -19.94 6.54 -7.50
N LEU A 193 -20.88 5.61 -7.63
CA LEU A 193 -20.76 4.27 -7.08
C LEU A 193 -19.84 3.37 -7.90
N ASN A 194 -19.75 3.59 -9.21
CA ASN A 194 -18.85 2.81 -10.06
C ASN A 194 -17.39 3.21 -9.78
N ASP A 195 -17.14 4.52 -9.70
CA ASP A 195 -15.85 5.10 -9.28
C ASP A 195 -15.41 4.54 -7.91
N ASN A 196 -16.28 4.65 -6.90
CA ASN A 196 -15.99 4.20 -5.53
C ASN A 196 -15.66 2.70 -5.44
N ALA A 197 -16.08 1.90 -6.41
CA ALA A 197 -15.87 0.47 -6.34
C ALA A 197 -14.56 0.01 -6.99
N ILE A 198 -13.91 0.86 -7.82
CA ILE A 198 -12.68 0.53 -8.56
C ILE A 198 -11.58 -0.10 -7.69
N PRO A 199 -11.25 0.42 -6.48
CA PRO A 199 -10.20 -0.16 -5.64
C PRO A 199 -10.45 -1.62 -5.28
N ALA A 200 -11.68 -1.97 -4.88
CA ALA A 200 -12.04 -3.33 -4.50
C ALA A 200 -11.97 -4.30 -5.70
N TYR A 201 -12.38 -3.87 -6.89
CA TYR A 201 -12.25 -4.69 -8.09
C TYR A 201 -10.81 -4.89 -8.50
N TRP A 202 -10.01 -3.83 -8.46
CA TRP A 202 -8.59 -3.91 -8.77
C TRP A 202 -7.85 -4.83 -7.80
N ALA A 203 -8.12 -4.70 -6.51
CA ALA A 203 -7.53 -5.54 -5.48
C ALA A 203 -7.81 -7.03 -5.71
N ASN A 204 -9.05 -7.38 -6.06
CA ASN A 204 -9.43 -8.76 -6.39
C ASN A 204 -8.65 -9.28 -7.61
N LEU A 205 -8.56 -8.49 -8.68
CA LEU A 205 -7.81 -8.84 -9.88
C LEU A 205 -6.30 -9.07 -9.61
N ARG A 206 -5.75 -8.36 -8.63
CA ARG A 206 -4.33 -8.45 -8.25
C ARG A 206 -4.06 -9.40 -7.08
N ASN A 207 -5.10 -10.01 -6.51
CA ASN A 207 -5.01 -10.79 -5.27
C ASN A 207 -4.32 -10.02 -4.12
N GLN A 208 -4.61 -8.72 -4.03
CA GLN A 208 -4.05 -7.82 -3.02
C GLN A 208 -5.08 -7.58 -1.90
N PRO A 209 -4.66 -7.55 -0.62
CA PRO A 209 -5.57 -7.29 0.47
C PRO A 209 -6.05 -5.84 0.46
N VAL A 210 -7.28 -5.63 0.95
CA VAL A 210 -7.91 -4.31 1.07
C VAL A 210 -8.23 -4.02 2.53
N PHE A 211 -7.83 -2.85 2.99
CA PHE A 211 -8.20 -2.30 4.29
C PHE A 211 -9.07 -1.07 4.08
N LEU A 212 -10.26 -1.06 4.67
CA LEU A 212 -11.17 0.08 4.55
C LEU A 212 -10.82 1.14 5.60
N LEU A 213 -10.27 2.26 5.15
CA LEU A 213 -10.09 3.47 5.92
C LEU A 213 -11.48 4.04 6.26
N PRO A 214 -11.81 4.24 7.55
CA PRO A 214 -13.14 4.67 7.98
C PRO A 214 -13.32 6.19 7.82
N LEU A 215 -13.01 6.70 6.63
CA LEU A 215 -13.12 8.10 6.24
C LEU A 215 -13.87 8.23 4.91
N ILE A 216 -14.65 9.28 4.78
CA ILE A 216 -15.08 9.82 3.49
C ILE A 216 -13.97 10.76 3.01
N HIS A 217 -13.46 10.55 1.80
CA HIS A 217 -12.27 11.26 1.33
C HIS A 217 -12.29 11.42 -0.20
N GLY A 218 -11.71 12.51 -0.70
CA GLY A 218 -11.36 12.69 -2.11
C GLY A 218 -9.85 12.68 -2.25
N GLY A 219 -9.31 11.66 -2.92
CA GLY A 219 -7.88 11.36 -2.99
C GLY A 219 -6.92 12.46 -3.48
N GLY A 220 -7.37 13.51 -4.17
CA GLY A 220 -6.51 14.67 -4.43
C GLY A 220 -6.23 15.53 -3.18
N ASN A 221 -7.00 15.39 -2.09
CA ASN A 221 -6.77 16.10 -0.83
C ASN A 221 -5.74 15.41 0.08
N TYR A 222 -4.66 14.91 -0.50
CA TYR A 222 -3.61 14.26 0.24
C TYR A 222 -2.30 14.17 -0.56
N HIS A 223 -1.19 14.49 0.10
CA HIS A 223 0.15 14.10 -0.30
C HIS A 223 0.91 13.57 0.92
N LEU A 224 2.06 12.94 0.70
CA LEU A 224 2.90 12.48 1.80
C LEU A 224 4.40 12.65 1.53
N GLU A 225 5.14 12.76 2.62
CA GLU A 225 6.55 12.42 2.75
C GLU A 225 6.62 10.94 3.14
N SER A 226 7.36 10.10 2.39
CA SER A 226 7.46 8.67 2.70
C SER A 226 8.01 8.42 4.10
N GLY A 227 9.06 9.15 4.48
CA GLY A 227 9.75 8.99 5.76
C GLY A 227 10.32 7.58 6.01
N ASN A 228 11.08 7.43 7.10
CA ASN A 228 11.59 6.15 7.59
C ASN A 228 11.88 6.25 9.10
N PRO A 229 11.17 5.52 10.00
CA PRO A 229 10.10 4.53 9.75
C PRO A 229 8.70 5.14 9.53
N GLU A 230 8.49 6.38 9.97
CA GLU A 230 7.17 7.06 9.96
C GLU A 230 7.20 8.18 8.93
N GLY A 231 6.16 8.25 8.09
CA GLY A 231 5.98 9.31 7.12
C GLY A 231 5.13 10.47 7.65
N VAL A 232 5.04 11.54 6.86
CA VAL A 232 4.22 12.72 7.18
C VAL A 232 3.16 12.88 6.10
N GLY A 233 1.89 12.84 6.50
CA GLY A 233 0.79 13.12 5.60
C GLY A 233 0.50 14.62 5.52
N HIS A 234 -0.08 15.07 4.42
CA HIS A 234 -0.51 16.45 4.23
C HIS A 234 -1.88 16.48 3.57
N ALA A 235 -2.86 17.13 4.20
CA ALA A 235 -4.21 17.29 3.65
C ALA A 235 -4.76 18.67 4.04
N THR A 236 -5.82 19.15 3.39
CA THR A 236 -6.55 20.32 3.89
C THR A 236 -7.65 19.91 4.88
N ASN A 237 -8.12 20.87 5.69
CA ASN A 237 -9.26 20.69 6.58
C ASN A 237 -10.59 20.35 5.89
N LEU A 238 -10.63 20.24 4.55
CA LEU A 238 -11.75 19.63 3.84
C LEU A 238 -12.10 18.26 4.44
N ILE A 239 -11.10 17.46 4.83
CA ILE A 239 -11.33 16.12 5.40
C ILE A 239 -12.20 16.14 6.66
N VAL A 240 -12.11 17.21 7.47
CA VAL A 240 -12.93 17.39 8.67
C VAL A 240 -14.36 17.72 8.29
N ASN A 241 -14.57 18.56 7.28
CA ASN A 241 -15.90 18.91 6.78
C ASN A 241 -16.63 17.70 6.18
N GLU A 242 -15.88 16.79 5.56
CA GLU A 242 -16.41 15.56 4.94
C GLU A 242 -16.74 14.48 5.97
N ASN A 243 -16.20 14.59 7.20
CA ASN A 243 -16.39 13.62 8.27
C ASN A 243 -16.91 14.30 9.55
N PRO A 244 -18.13 14.88 9.54
CA PRO A 244 -18.63 15.74 10.62
C PRO A 244 -18.85 15.03 11.97
N LEU A 245 -18.75 13.71 12.02
CA LEU A 245 -18.84 12.90 13.23
C LEU A 245 -17.47 12.63 13.88
N LEU A 246 -16.40 13.08 13.26
CA LEU A 246 -15.02 12.91 13.72
C LEU A 246 -14.39 14.28 13.95
N ASP A 247 -13.52 14.37 14.96
CA ASP A 247 -12.61 15.50 15.09
C ASP A 247 -11.30 15.26 14.30
N ALA A 248 -10.50 16.33 14.17
CA ALA A 248 -9.23 16.26 13.46
C ALA A 248 -8.25 15.22 14.06
N SER A 249 -8.25 15.03 15.38
CA SER A 249 -7.35 14.07 16.03
C SER A 249 -7.72 12.64 15.64
N GLN A 250 -9.02 12.31 15.64
CA GLN A 250 -9.51 10.99 15.24
C GLN A 250 -9.20 10.68 13.78
N ILE A 251 -9.30 11.68 12.89
CA ILE A 251 -8.93 11.55 11.48
C ILE A 251 -7.43 11.27 11.34
N ILE A 252 -6.59 12.03 12.05
CA ILE A 252 -5.14 11.82 12.05
C ILE A 252 -4.78 10.44 12.63
N ASP A 253 -5.47 9.98 13.68
CA ASP A 253 -5.29 8.64 14.25
C ASP A 253 -5.58 7.55 13.19
N TYR A 254 -6.63 7.71 12.37
CA TYR A 254 -6.89 6.76 11.29
C TYR A 254 -5.78 6.72 10.23
N TRP A 255 -5.24 7.86 9.80
CA TRP A 255 -4.09 7.85 8.90
C TRP A 255 -2.82 7.29 9.54
N ARG A 256 -2.62 7.50 10.84
CA ARG A 256 -1.51 6.87 11.56
C ARG A 256 -1.66 5.34 11.60
N ASP A 257 -2.85 4.85 11.92
CA ASP A 257 -3.10 3.41 12.06
C ASP A 257 -3.08 2.68 10.71
N TYR A 258 -3.61 3.29 9.65
CA TYR A 258 -3.76 2.65 8.33
C TYR A 258 -2.60 2.90 7.38
N LEU A 259 -1.96 4.08 7.46
CA LEU A 259 -0.97 4.54 6.49
C LEU A 259 0.40 4.80 7.13
N ASN A 260 0.52 4.70 8.46
CA ASN A 260 1.73 5.02 9.22
C ASN A 260 2.19 6.47 8.99
N LEU A 261 1.23 7.40 8.92
CA LEU A 261 1.49 8.83 8.69
C LEU A 261 0.98 9.73 9.79
N GLU A 262 1.85 10.61 10.27
CA GLU A 262 1.45 11.75 11.09
C GLU A 262 1.00 12.90 10.19
N THR A 263 -0.31 13.12 10.09
CA THR A 263 -0.84 14.03 9.05
C THR A 263 -1.02 15.47 9.53
N THR A 264 -0.48 16.41 8.76
CA THR A 264 -0.68 17.86 8.94
C THR A 264 -1.90 18.34 8.15
N LEU A 265 -2.79 19.09 8.81
CA LEU A 265 -3.97 19.70 8.19
C LEU A 265 -3.77 21.19 7.91
N TYR A 266 -3.96 21.59 6.64
CA TYR A 266 -3.83 22.96 6.16
C TYR A 266 -5.19 23.64 5.98
N THR A 267 -5.22 24.97 6.03
CA THR A 267 -6.40 25.73 5.61
C THR A 267 -6.63 25.53 4.11
N PRO A 268 -7.80 25.08 3.65
CA PRO A 268 -8.09 24.98 2.22
C PRO A 268 -8.20 26.36 1.57
N TYR A 269 -8.00 26.41 0.25
CA TYR A 269 -8.45 27.57 -0.52
C TYR A 269 -9.98 27.71 -0.43
N PRO A 270 -10.53 28.93 -0.49
CA PRO A 270 -11.98 29.12 -0.58
C PRO A 270 -12.53 28.46 -1.84
N THR A 271 -13.75 27.92 -1.78
CA THR A 271 -14.41 27.27 -2.93
C THR A 271 -14.59 28.18 -4.15
N ALA A 272 -14.64 29.50 -3.94
CA ALA A 272 -14.69 30.50 -5.02
C ALA A 272 -13.34 30.70 -5.75
N VAL A 273 -12.24 30.22 -5.17
CA VAL A 273 -10.90 30.23 -5.76
C VAL A 273 -10.61 28.87 -6.35
N ASP A 274 -10.83 27.83 -5.55
CA ASP A 274 -10.68 26.44 -5.92
C ASP A 274 -11.81 25.62 -5.31
N SER A 275 -12.77 25.21 -6.15
CA SER A 275 -13.95 24.46 -5.70
C SER A 275 -13.64 23.07 -5.19
N THR A 276 -12.42 22.55 -5.41
CA THR A 276 -12.02 21.25 -4.87
C THR A 276 -11.60 21.33 -3.42
N GLN A 277 -11.00 22.45 -3.03
CA GLN A 277 -10.31 22.62 -1.75
C GLN A 277 -9.18 21.61 -1.50
N HIS A 278 -8.69 20.96 -2.56
CA HIS A 278 -7.66 19.94 -2.48
C HIS A 278 -6.26 20.52 -2.30
N ILE A 279 -5.37 19.70 -1.75
CA ILE A 279 -3.97 20.06 -1.54
C ILE A 279 -3.14 19.93 -2.83
N ASP A 280 -3.42 18.93 -3.67
CA ASP A 280 -2.73 18.70 -4.95
C ASP A 280 -2.88 19.86 -5.96
N MET A 281 -3.89 20.71 -5.74
CA MET A 281 -4.09 21.92 -6.52
C MET A 281 -3.07 23.02 -6.22
N TRP A 282 -2.35 22.97 -5.10
CA TRP A 282 -1.39 24.03 -4.74
C TRP A 282 -0.09 23.56 -4.08
N MET A 283 0.08 22.27 -3.83
CA MET A 283 1.29 21.69 -3.27
C MET A 283 1.50 20.27 -3.78
N ILE A 284 2.76 19.91 -4.06
CA ILE A 284 3.17 18.54 -4.37
C ILE A 284 4.57 18.29 -3.77
N LEU A 285 4.74 17.13 -3.13
CA LEU A 285 6.03 16.70 -2.57
C LEU A 285 6.87 16.08 -3.70
N LEU A 286 8.16 16.43 -3.73
CA LEU A 286 9.08 15.99 -4.78
C LEU A 286 10.10 14.97 -4.27
N ASP A 287 10.39 15.00 -2.98
CA ASP A 287 11.35 14.16 -2.30
C ASP A 287 11.13 14.36 -0.78
N ASP A 288 11.81 13.58 0.05
CA ASP A 288 11.79 13.72 1.52
C ASP A 288 12.37 15.07 2.01
N ASN A 289 12.94 15.89 1.11
CA ASN A 289 13.50 17.22 1.42
C ASN A 289 13.19 18.29 0.36
N LYS A 290 12.28 18.04 -0.58
CA LYS A 290 11.90 18.99 -1.65
C LYS A 290 10.39 19.07 -1.79
N VAL A 291 9.88 20.29 -1.94
CA VAL A 291 8.45 20.53 -2.14
C VAL A 291 8.23 21.63 -3.17
N MET A 292 7.20 21.46 -4.00
CA MET A 292 6.72 22.46 -4.94
C MET A 292 5.41 23.04 -4.41
N ILE A 293 5.34 24.36 -4.24
CA ILE A 293 4.14 25.02 -3.72
C ILE A 293 3.80 26.21 -4.62
N SER A 294 2.51 26.39 -4.91
CA SER A 294 1.97 27.49 -5.70
C SER A 294 2.30 28.87 -5.11
N GLN A 295 2.66 29.81 -5.98
CA GLN A 295 2.90 31.21 -5.68
C GLN A 295 1.94 32.08 -6.50
N TRP A 296 1.04 32.78 -5.83
CA TRP A 296 0.03 33.61 -6.48
C TRP A 296 0.63 34.92 -6.98
N VAL A 297 0.81 35.03 -8.30
CA VAL A 297 1.56 36.15 -8.91
C VAL A 297 0.72 37.40 -9.17
N ASN A 298 -0.59 37.24 -9.38
CA ASN A 298 -1.51 38.37 -9.63
C ASN A 298 -2.25 38.84 -8.37
N GLU A 299 -2.26 38.02 -7.32
CA GLU A 299 -3.03 38.24 -6.09
C GLU A 299 -2.20 37.90 -4.83
N PRO A 300 -0.97 38.43 -4.68
CA PRO A 300 -0.02 37.97 -3.66
C PRO A 300 -0.46 38.25 -2.22
N ALA A 301 -1.42 39.17 -2.00
CA ALA A 301 -1.92 39.53 -0.68
C ALA A 301 -3.26 38.84 -0.31
N ALA A 302 -3.81 38.01 -1.20
CA ALA A 302 -5.06 37.31 -0.93
C ALA A 302 -4.87 36.22 0.13
N SER A 303 -5.96 35.84 0.81
CA SER A 303 -5.90 34.84 1.90
C SER A 303 -5.37 33.48 1.43
N TRP A 304 -5.70 33.05 0.22
CA TRP A 304 -5.18 31.82 -0.38
C TRP A 304 -3.69 31.91 -0.75
N ALA A 305 -3.20 33.09 -1.13
CA ALA A 305 -1.76 33.31 -1.32
C ALA A 305 -1.01 33.13 0.00
N ILE A 306 -1.52 33.75 1.07
CA ILE A 306 -1.00 33.62 2.44
C ILE A 306 -1.01 32.15 2.90
N THR A 307 -2.05 31.37 2.59
CA THR A 307 -2.08 29.93 2.89
C THR A 307 -0.86 29.21 2.29
N SER A 308 -0.61 29.38 0.99
CA SER A 308 0.54 28.75 0.34
C SER A 308 1.89 29.31 0.81
N ASP A 309 1.97 30.59 1.14
CA ASP A 309 3.21 31.22 1.65
C ASP A 309 3.55 30.72 3.06
N ASN A 310 2.55 30.56 3.93
CA ASN A 310 2.74 29.99 5.26
C ASN A 310 3.18 28.53 5.18
N ALA A 311 2.60 27.74 4.28
CA ALA A 311 3.04 26.37 4.03
C ALA A 311 4.51 26.34 3.56
N ALA A 312 4.87 27.19 2.59
CA ALA A 312 6.25 27.33 2.12
C ALA A 312 7.22 27.70 3.26
N ALA A 313 6.86 28.66 4.11
CA ALA A 313 7.68 29.03 5.26
C ALA A 313 7.84 27.87 6.27
N ALA A 314 6.77 27.10 6.51
CA ALA A 314 6.80 25.96 7.41
C ALA A 314 7.71 24.82 6.90
N PHE A 315 7.65 24.51 5.60
CA PHE A 315 8.55 23.54 4.99
C PHE A 315 10.01 24.01 5.02
N ALA A 316 10.27 25.28 4.67
CA ALA A 316 11.62 25.84 4.75
C ALA A 316 12.18 25.80 6.19
N ALA A 317 11.36 26.07 7.20
CA ALA A 317 11.74 25.97 8.62
C ALA A 317 12.07 24.53 9.05
N ARG A 318 11.53 23.52 8.36
CA ARG A 318 11.85 22.09 8.53
C ARG A 318 13.09 21.65 7.72
N GLY A 319 13.72 22.56 6.95
CA GLY A 319 14.91 22.27 6.16
C GLY A 319 14.64 21.83 4.72
N PHE A 320 13.41 21.93 4.23
CA PHE A 320 13.09 21.60 2.84
C PHE A 320 13.64 22.64 1.88
N THR A 321 14.05 22.18 0.70
CA THR A 321 14.18 23.06 -0.47
C THR A 321 12.77 23.31 -1.03
N VAL A 322 12.31 24.56 -0.91
CA VAL A 322 10.97 24.95 -1.35
C VAL A 322 11.05 25.63 -2.71
N TYR A 323 10.43 25.01 -3.70
CA TYR A 323 10.24 25.57 -5.03
C TYR A 323 8.88 26.28 -5.12
N ARG A 324 8.87 27.46 -5.74
CA ARG A 324 7.68 28.30 -5.89
C ARG A 324 7.31 28.38 -7.36
N VAL A 325 6.17 27.81 -7.75
CA VAL A 325 5.67 27.82 -9.13
C VAL A 325 4.48 28.78 -9.25
N PRO A 326 4.34 29.55 -10.36
CA PRO A 326 3.23 30.49 -10.49
C PRO A 326 1.86 29.81 -10.31
N ALA A 327 0.91 30.53 -9.74
CA ALA A 327 -0.51 30.21 -9.76
C ALA A 327 -1.30 31.48 -10.09
N VAL A 328 -2.32 31.33 -10.91
CA VAL A 328 -3.23 32.42 -11.30
C VAL A 328 -4.66 31.92 -11.34
N ARG A 329 -5.61 32.85 -11.35
CA ARG A 329 -7.02 32.52 -11.62
C ARG A 329 -7.62 33.47 -12.64
N PHE A 330 -8.64 32.99 -13.33
CA PHE A 330 -9.51 33.81 -14.16
C PHE A 330 -10.95 33.42 -13.88
N GLY A 331 -11.76 34.38 -13.42
CA GLY A 331 -13.08 34.08 -12.87
C GLY A 331 -12.97 33.14 -11.65
N GLY A 332 -13.74 32.05 -11.68
CA GLY A 332 -13.71 30.98 -10.66
C GLY A 332 -12.74 29.83 -10.98
N THR A 333 -11.91 29.94 -12.01
CA THR A 333 -10.99 28.86 -12.41
C THR A 333 -9.58 29.12 -11.90
N HIS A 334 -9.06 28.17 -11.12
CA HIS A 334 -7.67 28.12 -10.65
C HIS A 334 -6.79 27.44 -11.70
N TYR A 335 -5.80 28.18 -12.24
CA TYR A 335 -4.78 27.65 -13.14
C TYR A 335 -3.54 27.31 -12.32
N THR A 336 -3.45 26.05 -11.93
CA THR A 336 -2.35 25.50 -11.12
C THR A 336 -1.24 24.90 -11.98
N PHE A 337 -0.01 24.95 -11.50
CA PHE A 337 1.13 24.24 -12.08
C PHE A 337 1.73 23.19 -11.12
N THR A 338 1.10 22.95 -9.97
CA THR A 338 1.48 21.89 -9.01
C THR A 338 0.73 20.58 -9.26
N ASN A 339 -0.42 20.63 -9.94
CA ASN A 339 -1.23 19.46 -10.29
C ASN A 339 -0.56 18.69 -11.44
N ALA A 340 0.58 18.08 -11.12
CA ALA A 340 1.54 17.44 -11.99
C ALA A 340 1.64 15.93 -11.69
N VAL A 341 2.25 15.17 -12.59
CA VAL A 341 2.44 13.72 -12.46
C VAL A 341 3.92 13.41 -12.42
N ILE A 342 4.39 12.72 -11.40
CA ILE A 342 5.76 12.22 -11.28
C ILE A 342 5.70 10.72 -11.59
N CYS A 343 6.43 10.26 -12.59
CA CYS A 343 6.44 8.86 -12.99
C CYS A 343 7.87 8.47 -13.35
N ASN A 344 8.58 7.84 -12.43
CA ASN A 344 10.00 7.51 -12.58
C ASN A 344 10.80 8.76 -13.03
N ASP A 345 11.50 8.70 -14.15
CA ASP A 345 12.32 9.81 -14.69
C ASP A 345 11.54 10.84 -15.50
N LEU A 346 10.20 10.77 -15.52
CA LEU A 346 9.31 11.69 -16.22
C LEU A 346 8.53 12.54 -15.22
N VAL A 347 8.35 13.83 -15.53
CA VAL A 347 7.35 14.68 -14.89
C VAL A 347 6.46 15.35 -15.93
N LEU A 348 5.15 15.17 -15.80
CA LEU A 348 4.15 15.85 -16.62
C LEU A 348 3.59 17.04 -15.86
N ILE A 349 3.71 18.24 -16.43
CA ILE A 349 3.18 19.47 -15.86
C ILE A 349 2.14 20.08 -16.78
N PRO A 350 1.13 20.78 -16.26
CA PRO A 350 0.12 21.39 -17.12
C PRO A 350 0.67 22.62 -17.83
N SER A 351 0.05 22.94 -18.97
CA SER A 351 0.21 24.19 -19.70
C SER A 351 -1.13 24.67 -20.23
N TYR A 352 -1.24 25.98 -20.46
CA TYR A 352 -2.52 26.62 -20.75
C TYR A 352 -2.45 27.56 -21.94
N THR A 353 -3.58 27.77 -22.61
CA THR A 353 -3.71 28.74 -23.72
C THR A 353 -4.49 29.99 -23.34
N ASN A 354 -5.17 29.99 -22.19
CA ASN A 354 -5.84 31.18 -21.63
C ASN A 354 -4.83 32.34 -21.45
N GLY A 355 -5.19 33.54 -21.88
CA GLY A 355 -4.29 34.71 -21.87
C GLY A 355 -3.81 35.16 -20.48
N THR A 356 -4.50 34.78 -19.41
CA THR A 356 -4.04 35.05 -18.03
C THR A 356 -2.98 34.04 -17.57
N ALA A 357 -3.10 32.79 -18.01
CA ALA A 357 -2.25 31.68 -17.54
C ALA A 357 -1.09 31.36 -18.48
N SER A 358 -1.28 31.46 -19.79
CA SER A 358 -0.29 31.11 -20.81
C SER A 358 1.04 31.87 -20.69
N PRO A 359 1.10 33.15 -20.25
CA PRO A 359 2.38 33.83 -20.02
C PRO A 359 3.26 33.16 -18.96
N HIS A 360 2.68 32.33 -18.08
CA HIS A 360 3.38 31.66 -16.99
C HIS A 360 3.86 30.25 -17.33
N ASN A 361 3.50 29.69 -18.50
CA ASN A 361 3.91 28.33 -18.90
C ASN A 361 5.44 28.16 -18.91
N ALA A 362 6.17 29.13 -19.46
CA ALA A 362 7.64 29.06 -19.56
C ALA A 362 8.31 29.18 -18.19
N THR A 363 7.80 30.05 -17.32
CA THR A 363 8.29 30.18 -15.94
C THR A 363 8.03 28.91 -15.15
N ALA A 364 6.84 28.32 -15.28
CA ALA A 364 6.52 27.07 -14.60
C ALA A 364 7.44 25.93 -15.04
N LEU A 365 7.68 25.80 -16.35
CA LEU A 365 8.62 24.81 -16.89
C LEU A 365 10.04 24.99 -16.31
N ALA A 366 10.54 26.22 -16.27
CA ALA A 366 11.88 26.50 -15.74
C ALA A 366 12.00 26.15 -14.24
N VAL A 367 10.98 26.43 -13.44
CA VAL A 367 10.97 26.06 -12.01
C VAL A 367 10.99 24.54 -11.85
N TRP A 368 10.17 23.81 -12.61
CA TRP A 368 10.16 22.34 -12.57
C TRP A 368 11.49 21.73 -13.02
N GLN A 369 12.10 22.25 -14.08
CA GLN A 369 13.44 21.83 -14.53
C GLN A 369 14.52 22.13 -13.48
N SER A 370 14.39 23.22 -12.71
CA SER A 370 15.31 23.51 -11.61
C SER A 370 15.13 22.55 -10.42
N ALA A 371 13.90 22.10 -10.18
CA ALA A 371 13.59 21.20 -9.07
C ALA A 371 14.03 19.75 -9.35
N TYR A 372 13.94 19.33 -10.62
CA TYR A 372 14.38 18.04 -11.11
C TYR A 372 15.32 18.17 -12.31
N PRO A 373 16.61 18.48 -12.08
CA PRO A 373 17.58 18.61 -13.17
C PRO A 373 17.82 17.29 -13.92
N ASP A 374 17.56 16.16 -13.26
CA ASP A 374 17.83 14.82 -13.79
C ASP A 374 16.61 14.13 -14.40
N LYS A 375 15.41 14.73 -14.31
CA LYS A 375 14.17 14.18 -14.89
C LYS A 375 13.78 14.90 -16.17
N THR A 376 13.08 14.20 -17.05
CA THR A 376 12.48 14.78 -18.25
C THR A 376 11.16 15.47 -17.89
N ILE A 377 11.10 16.79 -18.07
CA ILE A 377 9.87 17.57 -17.83
C ILE A 377 9.11 17.78 -19.15
N ARG A 378 7.81 17.44 -19.16
CA ARG A 378 6.92 17.60 -20.33
C ARG A 378 5.69 18.41 -19.97
N GLN A 379 5.36 19.37 -20.83
CA GLN A 379 4.12 20.13 -20.70
C GLN A 379 3.00 19.45 -21.47
N ILE A 380 1.87 19.23 -20.82
CA ILE A 380 0.63 18.76 -21.46
C ILE A 380 -0.35 19.94 -21.49
N ASN A 381 -0.97 20.20 -22.65
CA ASN A 381 -1.98 21.26 -22.74
C ASN A 381 -3.25 20.83 -22.01
N SER A 382 -3.51 21.46 -20.87
CA SER A 382 -4.62 21.11 -19.98
C SER A 382 -5.74 22.16 -19.99
N GLN A 383 -5.75 23.05 -20.99
CA GLN A 383 -6.76 24.10 -21.08
C GLN A 383 -8.20 23.56 -21.12
N ALA A 384 -8.39 22.39 -21.75
CA ALA A 384 -9.72 21.81 -21.93
C ALA A 384 -10.36 21.30 -20.63
N ILE A 385 -9.55 20.97 -19.62
CA ILE A 385 -10.02 20.33 -18.38
C ILE A 385 -10.01 21.26 -17.16
N VAL A 386 -9.14 22.28 -17.14
CA VAL A 386 -8.91 23.12 -15.95
C VAL A 386 -10.17 23.81 -15.40
N THR A 387 -11.14 24.14 -16.27
CA THR A 387 -12.42 24.74 -15.84
C THR A 387 -13.32 23.77 -15.07
N SER A 388 -13.03 22.47 -15.11
CA SER A 388 -13.72 21.42 -14.32
C SER A 388 -13.11 21.20 -12.94
N ALA A 389 -12.24 22.13 -12.50
CA ALA A 389 -11.59 22.19 -11.20
C ALA A 389 -10.55 21.08 -10.94
N GLY A 390 -9.98 20.47 -11.98
CA GLY A 390 -8.89 19.50 -11.84
C GLY A 390 -8.03 19.47 -13.10
N VAL A 391 -6.81 18.95 -12.99
CA VAL A 391 -5.83 18.92 -14.10
C VAL A 391 -5.19 17.53 -14.23
N LEU A 392 -3.86 17.41 -14.36
CA LEU A 392 -3.20 16.13 -14.70
C LEU A 392 -3.16 15.16 -13.52
N HIS A 393 -2.83 15.65 -12.32
CA HIS A 393 -2.74 14.81 -11.14
C HIS A 393 -4.10 14.23 -10.74
N CYS A 394 -5.17 15.00 -10.96
CA CYS A 394 -6.54 14.60 -10.63
C CYS A 394 -7.09 13.44 -11.50
N ILE A 395 -6.47 13.16 -12.64
CA ILE A 395 -6.98 12.18 -13.63
C ILE A 395 -6.08 10.95 -13.77
N ILE A 396 -5.19 10.74 -12.80
CA ILE A 396 -4.33 9.57 -12.73
C ILE A 396 -4.26 9.00 -11.33
N MET A 397 -3.94 7.71 -11.22
CA MET A 397 -3.59 7.08 -9.95
C MET A 397 -2.31 6.25 -10.10
N HIS A 398 -1.36 6.44 -9.18
CA HIS A 398 -0.10 5.69 -9.19
C HIS A 398 -0.30 4.25 -8.71
N ILE A 399 0.38 3.32 -9.36
CA ILE A 399 0.69 1.99 -8.84
C ILE A 399 2.19 1.96 -8.55
N PRO A 400 2.60 1.81 -7.28
CA PRO A 400 4.01 1.69 -6.92
C PRO A 400 4.57 0.37 -7.43
N ALA A 401 5.87 0.35 -7.72
CA ALA A 401 6.58 -0.88 -8.03
C ALA A 401 6.56 -1.86 -6.85
N ALA A 402 6.58 -3.16 -7.16
CA ALA A 402 6.79 -4.20 -6.16
C ALA A 402 8.16 -3.99 -5.46
N ALA A 403 8.21 -4.15 -4.13
CA ALA A 403 9.44 -3.90 -3.36
C ALA A 403 10.52 -4.96 -3.59
N GLY A 404 10.17 -6.13 -4.12
CA GLY A 404 11.13 -7.20 -4.45
C GLY A 404 11.81 -7.05 -5.81
N GLY A 405 11.41 -6.06 -6.61
CA GLY A 405 11.87 -5.95 -8.00
C GLY A 405 11.38 -7.15 -8.82
N THR A 406 12.31 -7.94 -9.34
CA THR A 406 12.02 -9.18 -10.09
C THR A 406 11.88 -10.41 -9.19
N SER A 407 12.19 -10.29 -7.89
CA SER A 407 11.98 -11.39 -6.96
C SER A 407 10.63 -11.24 -6.27
N PRO A 408 9.88 -12.34 -6.09
CA PRO A 408 8.64 -12.27 -5.33
C PRO A 408 8.93 -11.95 -3.87
N THR A 409 8.01 -11.22 -3.25
CA THR A 409 8.01 -10.92 -1.81
C THR A 409 6.92 -11.71 -1.11
N ALA A 410 7.12 -11.95 0.17
CA ALA A 410 6.13 -12.59 1.04
C ALA A 410 6.01 -11.81 2.35
N TYR A 411 4.86 -11.94 2.99
CA TYR A 411 4.69 -11.47 4.37
C TYR A 411 3.77 -12.42 5.12
N ILE A 412 4.30 -13.11 6.14
CA ILE A 412 3.52 -13.95 7.05
C ILE A 412 2.69 -13.02 7.94
N THR A 413 1.39 -13.27 8.02
CA THR A 413 0.44 -12.41 8.76
C THR A 413 -0.10 -13.04 10.04
N THR A 414 0.26 -14.29 10.32
CA THR A 414 -0.02 -14.99 11.57
C THR A 414 1.27 -15.39 12.26
N LEU A 415 1.21 -15.82 13.53
CA LEU A 415 2.39 -16.24 14.31
C LEU A 415 3.40 -15.12 14.62
N ASN A 416 3.08 -13.87 14.32
CA ASN A 416 3.94 -12.71 14.59
C ASN A 416 3.74 -12.11 16.00
N ASP A 417 2.97 -12.76 16.89
CA ASP A 417 2.65 -12.25 18.23
C ASP A 417 3.34 -13.00 19.38
N GLY A 418 4.12 -14.04 19.06
CA GLY A 418 4.83 -14.86 20.03
C GLY A 418 3.94 -15.80 20.85
N THR A 419 2.67 -15.98 20.46
CA THR A 419 1.74 -16.90 21.14
C THR A 419 2.28 -18.33 21.07
N ALA A 420 2.39 -18.98 22.24
CA ALA A 420 2.80 -20.38 22.32
C ALA A 420 1.73 -21.30 21.72
N LEU A 421 2.17 -22.36 21.06
CA LEU A 421 1.31 -23.36 20.42
C LEU A 421 1.45 -24.71 21.14
N ASP A 422 0.33 -25.44 21.22
CA ASP A 422 0.31 -26.79 21.78
C ASP A 422 0.34 -27.83 20.64
N PRO A 423 1.07 -28.95 20.80
CA PRO A 423 1.11 -30.03 19.83
C PRO A 423 -0.27 -30.56 19.44
N GLY A 424 -0.39 -31.02 18.19
CA GLY A 424 -1.62 -31.61 17.64
C GLY A 424 -2.75 -30.61 17.36
N THR A 425 -2.61 -29.35 17.80
CA THR A 425 -3.57 -28.29 17.45
C THR A 425 -3.46 -27.92 15.97
N GLN A 426 -4.56 -27.44 15.40
CA GLN A 426 -4.59 -26.87 14.06
C GLN A 426 -4.27 -25.38 14.14
N GLN A 427 -3.16 -24.97 13.55
CA GLN A 427 -2.71 -23.59 13.44
C GLN A 427 -2.77 -23.14 11.98
N GLU A 428 -3.39 -21.99 11.73
CA GLU A 428 -3.42 -21.42 10.39
C GLU A 428 -2.16 -20.56 10.15
N ILE A 429 -1.37 -20.93 9.14
CA ILE A 429 -0.27 -20.09 8.64
C ILE A 429 -0.84 -19.30 7.46
N ARG A 430 -0.94 -17.97 7.62
CA ARG A 430 -1.41 -17.08 6.56
C ARG A 430 -0.28 -16.22 6.06
N TRP A 431 -0.27 -15.94 4.77
CA TRP A 431 0.71 -15.05 4.18
C TRP A 431 0.09 -14.25 3.04
N LEU A 432 0.79 -13.19 2.69
CA LEU A 432 0.58 -12.39 1.51
C LEU A 432 1.79 -12.55 0.59
N THR A 433 1.59 -12.36 -0.71
CA THR A 433 2.66 -12.37 -1.71
C THR A 433 2.48 -11.21 -2.67
N ASP A 434 3.58 -10.64 -3.15
CA ASP A 434 3.54 -9.63 -4.20
C ASP A 434 4.77 -9.74 -5.09
N ASP A 435 4.58 -9.46 -6.37
CA ASP A 435 5.57 -9.69 -7.42
C ASP A 435 5.20 -8.92 -8.70
N ASP A 436 6.15 -8.76 -9.62
CA ASP A 436 5.91 -8.11 -10.91
C ASP A 436 5.21 -9.04 -11.93
N VAL A 437 5.57 -10.32 -11.94
CA VAL A 437 5.00 -11.36 -12.83
C VAL A 437 4.03 -12.32 -12.13
N GLY A 438 4.06 -12.37 -10.80
CA GLY A 438 3.16 -13.13 -9.95
C GLY A 438 3.82 -14.36 -9.32
N ALA A 439 3.72 -14.47 -7.99
CA ALA A 439 4.15 -15.65 -7.25
C ALA A 439 3.30 -16.87 -7.60
N THR A 440 3.93 -18.04 -7.72
CA THR A 440 3.30 -19.30 -8.15
C THR A 440 3.24 -20.32 -7.01
N THR A 441 4.37 -20.62 -6.38
CA THR A 441 4.47 -21.66 -5.34
C THR A 441 5.15 -21.15 -4.09
N ALA A 442 4.87 -21.81 -2.97
CA ALA A 442 5.50 -21.55 -1.69
C ALA A 442 5.89 -22.85 -0.98
N ASP A 443 6.99 -22.79 -0.22
CA ASP A 443 7.37 -23.79 0.78
C ASP A 443 7.25 -23.18 2.17
N LEU A 444 6.74 -23.94 3.13
CA LEU A 444 6.66 -23.58 4.53
C LEU A 444 7.63 -24.45 5.33
N LEU A 445 8.48 -23.81 6.12
CA LEU A 445 9.54 -24.46 6.88
C LEU A 445 9.45 -24.07 8.35
N LEU A 446 9.82 -24.98 9.23
CA LEU A 446 9.94 -24.75 10.68
C LEU A 446 11.42 -24.77 11.08
N SER A 447 11.81 -23.74 11.82
CA SER A 447 13.04 -23.70 12.63
C SER A 447 12.68 -23.85 14.09
N THR A 448 13.54 -24.53 14.85
CA THR A 448 13.44 -24.68 16.31
C THR A 448 14.65 -24.07 17.04
N ASP A 449 15.56 -23.43 16.28
CA ASP A 449 16.86 -22.91 16.73
C ASP A 449 16.98 -21.38 16.56
N GLY A 450 15.84 -20.68 16.51
CA GLY A 450 15.77 -19.23 16.37
C GLY A 450 15.99 -18.72 14.94
N GLY A 451 15.69 -19.55 13.94
CA GLY A 451 15.82 -19.22 12.51
C GLY A 451 17.22 -19.44 11.94
N GLN A 452 18.11 -20.14 12.65
CA GLN A 452 19.45 -20.45 12.14
C GLN A 452 19.40 -21.55 11.07
N THR A 453 18.58 -22.59 11.28
CA THR A 453 18.34 -23.65 10.30
C THR A 453 16.85 -23.96 10.18
N PHE A 454 16.46 -24.53 9.03
CA PHE A 454 15.07 -24.88 8.71
C PHE A 454 14.97 -26.33 8.19
N PRO A 455 15.29 -27.34 9.02
CA PRO A 455 15.33 -28.75 8.59
C PRO A 455 13.93 -29.35 8.37
N THR A 456 12.91 -28.78 9.01
CA THR A 456 11.55 -29.34 9.01
C THR A 456 10.70 -28.67 7.93
N VAL A 457 10.22 -29.46 6.97
CA VAL A 457 9.28 -28.99 5.95
C VAL A 457 7.85 -29.16 6.47
N ILE A 458 7.16 -28.03 6.70
CA ILE A 458 5.73 -28.02 7.07
C ILE A 458 4.88 -28.38 5.84
N ALA A 459 5.18 -27.75 4.71
CA ALA A 459 4.55 -27.98 3.42
C ALA A 459 5.49 -27.56 2.30
N ALA A 460 5.41 -28.22 1.14
CA ALA A 460 6.19 -27.86 -0.04
C ALA A 460 5.29 -27.72 -1.26
N ASN A 461 5.66 -26.82 -2.17
CA ASN A 461 4.95 -26.55 -3.42
C ASN A 461 3.45 -26.26 -3.25
N VAL A 462 3.07 -25.57 -2.18
CA VAL A 462 1.69 -25.08 -2.01
C VAL A 462 1.47 -23.86 -2.91
N SER A 463 0.22 -23.54 -3.22
CA SER A 463 -0.12 -22.35 -4.02
C SER A 463 0.23 -21.08 -3.24
N ALA A 464 1.15 -20.25 -3.77
CA ALA A 464 1.52 -19.00 -3.12
C ALA A 464 0.36 -17.98 -3.06
N PRO A 465 -0.42 -17.77 -4.14
CA PRO A 465 -1.57 -16.87 -4.10
C PRO A 465 -2.70 -17.31 -3.15
N GLY A 466 -2.71 -18.59 -2.73
CA GLY A 466 -3.71 -19.12 -1.80
C GLY A 466 -3.61 -18.53 -0.40
N GLY A 467 -2.44 -18.03 0.00
CA GLY A 467 -2.23 -17.22 1.20
C GLY A 467 -2.55 -17.89 2.54
N LEU A 468 -2.73 -19.22 2.57
CA LEU A 468 -3.19 -19.96 3.74
C LEU A 468 -2.79 -21.44 3.69
N TYR A 469 -2.33 -21.95 4.83
CA TYR A 469 -2.11 -23.38 5.08
C TYR A 469 -2.53 -23.75 6.50
N ASN A 470 -3.27 -24.84 6.65
CA ASN A 470 -3.64 -25.39 7.95
C ASN A 470 -2.56 -26.37 8.41
N TRP A 471 -1.80 -25.96 9.42
CA TRP A 471 -0.69 -26.70 9.98
C TRP A 471 -1.10 -27.45 11.24
N THR A 472 -0.86 -28.76 11.26
CA THR A 472 -0.88 -29.53 12.51
C THR A 472 0.44 -29.30 13.25
N VAL A 473 0.39 -28.63 14.40
CA VAL A 473 1.59 -28.32 15.19
C VAL A 473 2.25 -29.63 15.64
N PRO A 474 3.55 -29.86 15.35
CA PRO A 474 4.24 -31.08 15.72
C PRO A 474 4.49 -31.12 17.23
N ASP A 475 4.71 -32.32 17.78
CA ASP A 475 5.14 -32.48 19.16
C ASP A 475 6.66 -32.26 19.28
N VAL A 476 7.05 -30.98 19.39
CA VAL A 476 8.46 -30.57 19.55
C VAL A 476 8.56 -29.49 20.61
N ALA A 477 9.35 -29.70 21.66
CA ALA A 477 9.62 -28.65 22.64
C ALA A 477 10.63 -27.63 22.12
N THR A 478 10.21 -26.37 21.98
CA THR A 478 11.13 -25.25 21.76
C THR A 478 10.52 -23.94 22.21
N THR A 479 11.35 -22.98 22.61
CA THR A 479 10.97 -21.57 22.84
C THR A 479 11.46 -20.64 21.74
N GLN A 480 12.09 -21.20 20.70
CA GLN A 480 12.76 -20.48 19.63
C GLN A 480 12.20 -20.87 18.26
N ALA A 481 10.90 -21.18 18.18
CA ALA A 481 10.28 -21.54 16.93
C ALA A 481 10.18 -20.34 15.99
N VAL A 482 10.48 -20.57 14.71
CA VAL A 482 10.29 -19.62 13.60
C VAL A 482 9.70 -20.38 12.43
N VAL A 483 8.65 -19.82 11.81
CA VAL A 483 8.16 -20.31 10.53
C VAL A 483 8.71 -19.44 9.42
N ARG A 484 9.26 -20.08 8.38
CA ARG A 484 9.68 -19.43 7.13
C ARG A 484 8.74 -19.81 6.00
N ILE A 485 8.40 -18.83 5.17
CA ILE A 485 7.84 -19.06 3.86
C ILE A 485 8.87 -18.75 2.78
N VAL A 486 9.03 -19.62 1.79
CA VAL A 486 9.86 -19.36 0.59
C VAL A 486 8.95 -19.37 -0.63
N VAL A 487 8.79 -18.20 -1.26
CA VAL A 487 7.93 -18.03 -2.44
C VAL A 487 8.76 -18.03 -3.72
N ARG A 488 8.18 -18.55 -4.81
CA ARG A 488 8.79 -18.58 -6.14
C ARG A 488 7.83 -18.07 -7.21
N ASP A 489 8.36 -17.34 -8.19
CA ASP A 489 7.60 -16.84 -9.33
C ASP A 489 7.68 -17.80 -10.53
N ALA A 490 7.12 -17.40 -11.67
CA ALA A 490 7.15 -18.19 -12.90
C ALA A 490 8.54 -18.24 -13.58
N ASP A 491 9.40 -17.28 -13.27
CA ASP A 491 10.77 -17.17 -13.79
C ASP A 491 11.81 -17.84 -12.86
N ASN A 492 11.33 -18.51 -11.81
CA ASN A 492 12.10 -19.22 -10.80
C ASN A 492 13.02 -18.31 -9.95
N ASN A 493 12.67 -17.03 -9.83
CA ASN A 493 13.19 -16.19 -8.76
C ASN A 493 12.52 -16.58 -7.44
N SER A 494 13.16 -16.25 -6.33
CA SER A 494 12.64 -16.58 -5.00
C SER A 494 12.83 -15.44 -4.01
N GLY A 495 11.88 -15.32 -3.10
CA GLY A 495 11.98 -14.53 -1.88
C GLY A 495 11.48 -15.33 -0.69
N PHE A 496 11.66 -14.79 0.51
CA PHE A 496 11.20 -15.44 1.73
C PHE A 496 10.77 -14.41 2.76
N ASP A 497 10.02 -14.89 3.75
CA ASP A 497 9.72 -14.15 4.97
C ASP A 497 9.73 -15.10 6.18
N ASP A 498 10.04 -14.56 7.34
CA ASP A 498 10.09 -15.27 8.61
C ASP A 498 9.09 -14.64 9.59
N THR A 499 8.54 -15.43 10.50
CA THR A 499 7.69 -14.89 11.59
C THR A 499 8.45 -13.84 12.41
N ASP A 500 7.80 -12.71 12.69
CA ASP A 500 8.43 -11.52 13.31
C ASP A 500 8.90 -11.75 14.76
N MET A 501 8.26 -12.69 15.46
CA MET A 501 8.57 -13.01 16.84
C MET A 501 8.81 -14.51 17.00
N LEU A 502 9.76 -14.86 17.86
CA LEU A 502 9.90 -16.23 18.33
C LEU A 502 8.64 -16.62 19.09
N PHE A 503 8.14 -17.84 18.83
CA PHE A 503 7.08 -18.44 19.62
C PHE A 503 7.55 -19.77 20.23
N ALA A 504 6.80 -20.24 21.22
CA ALA A 504 7.06 -21.55 21.82
C ALA A 504 6.14 -22.62 21.21
N ILE A 505 6.66 -23.83 21.09
CA ILE A 505 5.85 -25.03 20.90
C ILE A 505 5.99 -25.82 22.21
N ASN A 506 4.87 -26.00 22.92
CA ASN A 506 4.80 -26.69 24.20
C ASN A 506 4.82 -28.21 24.02
N GLY A 507 5.71 -28.69 23.15
CA GLY A 507 5.90 -30.11 22.93
C GLY A 507 6.58 -30.80 24.08
N SER A 508 6.55 -32.12 24.01
CA SER A 508 7.38 -32.99 24.82
C SER A 508 8.84 -32.67 24.50
N PRO A 509 9.71 -32.41 25.51
CA PRO A 509 11.14 -32.36 25.27
C PRO A 509 11.58 -33.64 24.56
N PRO A 510 12.52 -33.57 23.59
CA PRO A 510 13.08 -34.78 23.04
C PRO A 510 13.56 -35.65 24.20
N CYS A 511 12.95 -36.81 24.34
CA CYS A 511 13.23 -37.67 25.47
C CYS A 511 14.55 -38.37 25.18
N ALA A 512 15.63 -37.92 25.82
CA ALA A 512 16.93 -38.58 25.64
C ALA A 512 16.90 -40.06 26.05
N GLY A 513 15.90 -40.50 26.81
CA GLY A 513 15.65 -41.91 27.11
C GLY A 513 15.05 -42.73 25.96
N ASP A 514 14.22 -42.13 25.09
CA ASP A 514 13.69 -42.72 23.85
C ASP A 514 14.62 -42.31 22.69
N PHE A 515 15.78 -42.95 22.65
CA PHE A 515 16.85 -42.61 21.72
C PHE A 515 16.55 -43.05 20.28
N ASN A 516 15.73 -44.09 20.11
CA ASN A 516 15.35 -44.58 18.78
C ASN A 516 14.10 -43.86 18.22
N GLY A 517 13.38 -43.11 19.06
CA GLY A 517 12.22 -42.29 18.72
C GLY A 517 10.95 -43.09 18.44
N ASP A 518 10.83 -44.31 18.96
CA ASP A 518 9.67 -45.20 18.73
C ASP A 518 8.54 -45.01 19.75
N GLY A 519 8.74 -44.16 20.76
CA GLY A 519 7.77 -43.80 21.78
C GLY A 519 7.77 -44.71 23.02
N GLU A 520 8.64 -45.73 23.08
CA GLU A 520 8.77 -46.63 24.22
C GLU A 520 10.23 -46.62 24.74
N VAL A 521 10.44 -46.21 26.00
CA VAL A 521 11.78 -46.28 26.61
C VAL A 521 12.12 -47.72 26.99
N ASP A 522 12.88 -48.40 26.15
CA ASP A 522 13.22 -49.80 26.34
C ASP A 522 14.67 -50.16 25.95
N PHE A 523 14.96 -51.46 25.92
CA PHE A 523 16.31 -51.93 25.62
C PHE A 523 16.82 -51.48 24.23
N PHE A 524 15.93 -51.22 23.27
CA PHE A 524 16.31 -50.79 21.93
C PHE A 524 16.87 -49.36 21.90
N ASP A 525 16.48 -48.49 22.83
CA ASP A 525 17.10 -47.16 22.98
C ASP A 525 18.53 -47.23 23.47
N VAL A 526 18.77 -48.10 24.46
CA VAL A 526 20.14 -48.34 24.96
C VAL A 526 21.01 -48.89 23.83
N ALA A 527 20.47 -49.79 23.00
CA ALA A 527 21.19 -50.33 21.86
C ALA A 527 21.50 -49.25 20.81
N ALA A 528 20.53 -48.38 20.49
CA ALA A 528 20.70 -47.29 19.54
C ALA A 528 21.70 -46.24 20.05
N PHE A 529 21.62 -45.84 21.33
CA PHE A 529 22.56 -44.92 21.96
C PHE A 529 23.98 -45.50 21.95
N LEU A 530 24.16 -46.76 22.32
CA LEU A 530 25.48 -47.39 22.33
C LEU A 530 26.10 -47.50 20.92
N ASP A 531 25.28 -47.74 19.90
CA ASP A 531 25.74 -47.73 18.51
C ASP A 531 26.16 -46.33 18.08
N ALA A 532 25.33 -45.31 18.34
CA ALA A 532 25.65 -43.92 18.03
C ALA A 532 26.90 -43.42 18.79
N PHE A 533 27.01 -43.72 20.08
CA PHE A 533 28.14 -43.38 20.94
C PHE A 533 29.44 -44.06 20.47
N SER A 534 29.37 -45.35 20.10
CA SER A 534 30.54 -46.08 19.60
C SER A 534 31.02 -45.59 18.22
N ASN A 535 30.13 -44.97 17.44
CA ASN A 535 30.43 -44.39 16.14
C ASN A 535 30.66 -42.86 16.20
N GLU A 536 30.70 -42.26 17.40
CA GLU A 536 30.90 -40.83 17.63
C GLU A 536 29.90 -39.96 16.81
N LEU A 537 28.64 -40.41 16.69
CA LEU A 537 27.60 -39.68 15.97
C LEU A 537 27.15 -38.44 16.76
N PRO A 538 26.79 -37.32 16.09
CA PRO A 538 26.38 -36.08 16.77
C PRO A 538 25.21 -36.26 17.74
N GLU A 539 24.27 -37.16 17.45
CA GLU A 539 23.13 -37.43 18.35
C GLU A 539 23.52 -38.07 19.71
N ALA A 540 24.73 -38.62 19.85
CA ALA A 540 25.21 -39.21 21.09
C ALA A 540 25.96 -38.21 22.00
N ASP A 541 26.21 -36.97 21.54
CA ASP A 541 26.74 -35.86 22.34
C ASP A 541 25.55 -35.11 22.97
N LEU A 542 25.12 -35.58 24.15
CA LEU A 542 23.92 -35.10 24.82
C LEU A 542 24.16 -33.82 25.62
N ASN A 543 25.41 -33.51 25.96
CA ASN A 543 25.76 -32.29 26.66
C ASN A 543 26.17 -31.13 25.72
N GLY A 544 26.43 -31.45 24.44
CA GLY A 544 26.75 -30.51 23.36
C GLY A 544 28.16 -29.91 23.44
N ASP A 545 29.11 -30.56 24.12
CA ASP A 545 30.48 -30.06 24.30
C ASP A 545 31.46 -30.53 23.20
N GLY A 546 31.03 -31.44 22.33
CA GLY A 546 31.81 -31.99 21.23
C GLY A 546 32.73 -33.15 21.62
N GLU A 547 32.67 -33.67 22.85
CA GLU A 547 33.39 -34.87 23.30
C GLU A 547 32.40 -35.98 23.73
N HIS A 548 32.37 -37.12 23.03
CA HIS A 548 31.57 -38.29 23.42
C HIS A 548 32.19 -39.01 24.62
N ASP A 549 31.73 -38.68 25.82
CA ASP A 549 32.35 -39.16 27.05
C ASP A 549 31.38 -39.66 28.12
N PHE A 550 31.89 -39.86 29.34
CA PHE A 550 31.08 -40.37 30.45
C PHE A 550 29.89 -39.45 30.78
N PHE A 551 29.99 -38.15 30.54
CA PHE A 551 28.94 -37.20 30.85
C PHE A 551 27.72 -37.41 29.93
N ASP A 552 27.90 -37.74 28.65
CA ASP A 552 26.80 -38.10 27.75
C ASP A 552 26.11 -39.40 28.18
N VAL A 553 26.91 -40.43 28.49
CA VAL A 553 26.39 -41.69 29.02
C VAL A 553 25.61 -41.46 30.31
N SER A 554 26.08 -40.56 31.17
CA SER A 554 25.41 -40.22 32.42
C SER A 554 24.07 -39.51 32.19
N LEU A 555 23.99 -38.63 31.20
CA LEU A 555 22.77 -37.93 30.80
C LEU A 555 21.76 -38.89 30.18
N PHE A 556 22.22 -39.77 29.28
CA PHE A 556 21.40 -40.81 28.69
C PHE A 556 20.81 -41.73 29.75
N LEU A 557 21.64 -42.27 30.66
CA LEU A 557 21.18 -43.18 31.71
C LEU A 557 20.21 -42.50 32.69
N ALA A 558 20.43 -41.23 33.00
CA ALA A 558 19.50 -40.46 33.81
C ALA A 558 18.13 -40.35 33.13
N ALA A 559 18.11 -39.92 31.86
CA ALA A 559 16.88 -39.80 31.08
C ALA A 559 16.17 -41.15 30.86
N PHE A 560 16.92 -42.21 30.56
CA PHE A 560 16.42 -43.57 30.43
C PHE A 560 15.77 -44.09 31.72
N SER A 561 16.34 -43.74 32.89
CA SER A 561 15.82 -44.16 34.19
C SER A 561 14.61 -43.37 34.67
N GLU A 562 14.50 -42.11 34.27
CA GLU A 562 13.33 -41.26 34.55
C GLU A 562 12.12 -41.66 33.70
N GLY A 563 12.36 -42.20 32.50
CA GLY A 563 11.33 -42.51 31.51
C GLY A 563 10.80 -41.24 30.83
N CYS A 564 10.11 -41.40 29.69
CA CYS A 564 9.44 -40.27 29.03
C CYS A 564 8.05 -40.01 29.65
N PRO A 565 7.59 -38.73 29.71
CA PRO A 565 6.21 -38.40 30.09
C PRO A 565 5.16 -38.96 29.14
#